data_AF-A0A3D3JT77-F1
#
_entry.id   AF-A0A3D3JT77-F1
#
_cell.length_a   1.000
_cell.length_b   1.000
_cell.length_c   1.000
_cell.angle_alpha   90.00
_cell.angle_beta   90.00
_cell.angle_gamma   90.00
#
_symmetry.space_group_name_H-M   'P 1'
#
loop_
_entity.id
_entity.type
_entity.pdbx_description
1 polymer ?
#
loop_
_entity_poly.entity_id
_entity_poly.type
_entity_poly.pdbx_seq_one_letter_code
_entity_poly.pdbx_strand_id
1 'polypeptide(L)'
;KFGVEVLYLHGGTPQRQREQLINKFQTRHGPPIFLLSLKAGGLGLNLTEANHVFHYDRWWNPAVEDQATDRAFRIGQTKPVQVHKYICVGTVEEKIDRMIDNKRQLADNIITPGENLITNLSLTELRDAFMLSRDAVSEQ
;
A
#
# COMPACT_ATOMS: atom_id res chain seq x y z
N LYS A 1 24.54 -1.96 0.60
CA LYS A 1 23.84 -3.09 1.28
C LYS A 1 23.42 -2.60 2.67
N PHE A 2 22.19 -2.87 3.12
CA PHE A 2 21.65 -2.36 4.39
C PHE A 2 22.24 -3.00 5.66
N GLY A 3 23.09 -4.02 5.55
CA GLY A 3 23.74 -4.66 6.71
C GLY A 3 22.80 -5.47 7.62
N VAL A 4 21.53 -5.60 7.25
CA VAL A 4 20.49 -6.30 8.01
C VAL A 4 19.77 -7.32 7.13
N GLU A 5 19.19 -8.33 7.76
CA GLU A 5 18.32 -9.29 7.07
C GLU A 5 17.02 -8.62 6.63
N VAL A 6 16.60 -8.91 5.39
CA VAL A 6 15.33 -8.46 4.81
C VAL A 6 14.50 -9.69 4.45
N LEU A 7 13.32 -9.80 5.04
CA LEU A 7 12.36 -10.85 4.70
C LEU A 7 11.53 -10.41 3.49
N TYR A 8 11.14 -11.35 2.63
CA TYR A 8 10.33 -11.06 1.46
C TYR A 8 9.21 -12.08 1.28
N LEU A 9 7.97 -11.60 1.19
CA LEU A 9 6.77 -12.40 0.97
C LEU A 9 6.03 -11.97 -0.30
N HIS A 10 5.84 -12.90 -1.22
CA HIS A 10 5.11 -12.67 -2.48
C HIS A 10 4.11 -13.79 -2.78
N GLY A 11 3.32 -13.63 -3.85
CA GLY A 11 2.22 -14.55 -4.18
C GLY A 11 2.67 -15.98 -4.51
N GLY A 12 3.94 -16.17 -4.87
CA GLY A 12 4.52 -17.48 -5.16
C GLY A 12 5.18 -18.15 -3.95
N THR A 13 5.21 -17.51 -2.78
CA THR A 13 5.81 -18.09 -1.58
C THR A 13 4.93 -19.23 -1.04
N PRO A 14 5.45 -20.47 -0.91
CA PRO A 14 4.69 -21.60 -0.36
C PRO A 14 4.14 -21.31 1.04
N GLN A 15 2.97 -21.87 1.38
CA GLN A 15 2.29 -21.59 2.65
C GLN A 15 3.19 -21.83 3.88
N ARG A 16 3.91 -22.97 3.91
CA ARG A 16 4.81 -23.30 5.02
C ARG A 16 5.92 -22.25 5.19
N GLN A 17 6.48 -21.76 4.09
CA GLN A 17 7.53 -20.73 4.12
C GLN A 17 6.96 -19.38 4.55
N ARG A 18 5.74 -19.05 4.12
CA ARG A 18 5.02 -17.85 4.56
C ARG A 18 4.86 -17.80 6.07
N GLU A 19 4.40 -18.88 6.70
CA GLU A 19 4.25 -18.96 8.17
C GLU A 19 5.60 -18.77 8.88
N GLN A 20 6.67 -19.37 8.35
CA GLN A 20 8.02 -19.18 8.90
C GLN A 20 8.51 -17.73 8.83
N LEU A 21 8.30 -17.06 7.70
CA LEU A 21 8.68 -15.65 7.53
C LEU A 21 7.90 -14.73 8.48
N ILE A 22 6.59 -14.95 8.62
CA ILE A 22 5.74 -14.17 9.54
C ILE A 22 6.22 -14.37 10.98
N ASN A 23 6.40 -15.62 11.42
CA ASN A 23 6.85 -15.92 12.78
C ASN A 23 8.24 -15.34 13.07
N LYS A 24 9.14 -15.39 12.08
CA LYS A 24 10.48 -14.81 12.19
C LYS A 24 10.43 -13.28 12.34
N PHE A 25 9.58 -12.60 11.58
CA PHE A 25 9.39 -11.15 11.70
C PHE A 25 8.78 -10.76 13.04
N GLN A 26 7.82 -11.53 13.54
CA GLN A 26 7.11 -11.29 14.80
C GLN A 26 7.94 -11.65 16.05
N THR A 27 9.15 -12.18 15.87
CA THR A 27 10.06 -12.46 16.99
C THR A 27 10.67 -11.15 17.49
N ARG A 28 10.72 -10.96 18.82
CA ARG A 28 11.39 -9.80 19.42
C ARG A 28 12.86 -9.79 18.98
N HIS A 29 13.34 -8.66 18.45
CA HIS A 29 14.68 -8.53 17.82
C HIS A 29 14.87 -9.39 16.56
N GLY A 30 13.78 -9.77 15.89
CA GLY A 30 13.81 -10.37 14.56
C GLY A 30 14.26 -9.39 13.47
N PRO A 31 14.25 -9.81 12.18
CA PRO A 31 14.66 -8.96 11.07
C PRO A 31 13.86 -7.66 11.02
N PRO A 32 14.53 -6.49 10.89
CA PRO A 32 13.86 -5.19 11.00
C PRO A 32 13.02 -4.82 9.78
N ILE A 33 13.18 -5.54 8.65
CA ILE A 33 12.52 -5.23 7.39
C ILE A 33 11.80 -6.47 6.87
N PHE A 34 10.51 -6.30 6.58
CA PHE A 34 9.70 -7.30 5.89
C PHE A 34 9.03 -6.66 4.68
N LEU A 35 9.45 -7.06 3.48
CA LEU A 35 8.87 -6.64 2.21
C LEU A 35 7.71 -7.57 1.83
N LEU A 36 6.57 -6.99 1.48
CA LEU A 36 5.38 -7.73 1.07
C LEU A 36 4.89 -7.20 -0.27
N SER A 37 4.57 -8.09 -1.21
CA SER A 37 3.76 -7.69 -2.37
C SER A 37 2.29 -7.55 -1.96
N LEU A 38 1.60 -6.51 -2.41
CA LEU A 38 0.23 -6.16 -1.97
C LEU A 38 -0.77 -7.33 -2.08
N LYS A 39 -0.76 -8.02 -3.24
CA LYS A 39 -1.62 -9.19 -3.50
C LYS A 39 -1.25 -10.45 -2.73
N ALA A 40 -0.03 -10.57 -2.21
CA ALA A 40 0.32 -11.71 -1.38
C ALA A 40 -0.36 -11.70 -0.02
N GLY A 41 -1.04 -10.61 0.36
CA GLY A 41 -1.50 -10.40 1.72
C GLY A 41 -2.99 -10.58 2.00
N GLY A 42 -3.79 -11.10 1.07
CA GLY A 42 -5.21 -11.44 1.31
C GLY A 42 -5.45 -12.52 2.39
N LEU A 43 -4.40 -12.98 3.05
CA LEU A 43 -4.38 -14.05 4.03
C LEU A 43 -4.18 -13.45 5.43
N GLY A 44 -5.14 -12.69 5.94
CA GLY A 44 -5.26 -12.23 7.33
C GLY A 44 -3.96 -12.14 8.16
N LEU A 45 -2.92 -11.47 7.66
CA LEU A 45 -1.59 -11.47 8.27
C LEU A 45 -1.58 -10.65 9.56
N ASN A 46 -0.82 -11.11 10.56
CA ASN A 46 -0.58 -10.36 11.79
C ASN A 46 0.88 -9.90 11.84
N LEU A 47 1.11 -8.59 11.76
CA LEU A 47 2.45 -7.96 11.67
C LEU A 47 2.63 -6.91 12.77
N THR A 48 2.20 -7.22 13.99
CA THR A 48 2.20 -6.32 15.16
C THR A 48 3.59 -5.91 15.65
N GLU A 49 4.66 -6.58 15.24
CA GLU A 49 6.02 -6.09 15.52
C GLU A 49 6.43 -4.91 14.63
N ALA A 50 5.73 -4.68 13.50
CA ALA A 50 5.91 -3.51 12.66
C ALA A 50 5.29 -2.28 13.31
N ASN A 51 6.07 -1.19 13.40
CA ASN A 51 5.59 0.13 13.81
C ASN A 51 5.82 1.20 12.74
N HIS A 52 6.38 0.82 11.58
CA HIS A 52 6.45 1.64 10.38
C HIS A 52 5.94 0.81 9.20
N VAL A 53 5.01 1.36 8.43
CA VAL A 53 4.46 0.76 7.21
C VAL A 53 4.74 1.71 6.06
N PHE A 54 5.38 1.20 5.01
CA PHE A 54 5.69 1.96 3.80
C PHE A 54 4.89 1.40 2.63
N HIS A 55 3.98 2.21 2.09
CA HIS A 55 3.35 1.95 0.80
C HIS A 55 4.21 2.58 -0.28
N TYR A 56 4.89 1.71 -1.03
CA TYR A 56 5.89 2.13 -2.02
C TYR A 56 5.26 2.70 -3.29
N ASP A 57 4.15 2.11 -3.73
CA ASP A 57 3.38 2.55 -4.89
C ASP A 57 1.94 2.87 -4.44
N ARG A 58 1.29 3.85 -5.09
CA ARG A 58 -0.11 4.20 -4.79
C ARG A 58 -1.07 3.21 -5.42
N TRP A 59 -1.81 2.45 -4.61
CA TRP A 59 -2.78 1.49 -5.13
C TRP A 59 -4.14 2.14 -5.43
N TRP A 60 -4.70 1.87 -6.61
CA TRP A 60 -5.94 2.52 -7.07
C TRP A 60 -7.20 2.14 -6.28
N ASN A 61 -7.16 1.04 -5.51
CA ASN A 61 -8.25 0.63 -4.62
C ASN A 61 -7.85 0.89 -3.15
N PRO A 62 -8.31 1.99 -2.52
CA PRO A 62 -7.89 2.35 -1.17
C PRO A 62 -8.11 1.25 -0.15
N ALA A 63 -9.18 0.46 -0.28
CA ALA A 63 -9.49 -0.61 0.68
C ALA A 63 -8.41 -1.71 0.73
N VAL A 64 -7.70 -1.95 -0.37
CA VAL A 64 -6.61 -2.94 -0.41
C VAL A 64 -5.35 -2.40 0.28
N GLU A 65 -5.06 -1.11 0.12
CA GLU A 65 -3.94 -0.43 0.79
C GLU A 65 -4.21 -0.29 2.30
N ASP A 66 -5.44 0.07 2.67
CA ASP A 66 -5.89 0.16 4.05
C ASP A 66 -5.82 -1.23 4.72
N GLN A 67 -6.29 -2.30 4.06
CA GLN A 67 -6.13 -3.67 4.55
C GLN A 67 -4.66 -4.08 4.72
N ALA A 68 -3.75 -3.63 3.85
CA ALA A 68 -2.33 -3.89 4.00
C ALA A 68 -1.76 -3.18 5.24
N THR A 69 -2.22 -1.96 5.51
CA THR A 69 -1.90 -1.17 6.70
C THR A 69 -2.41 -1.83 7.98
N ASP A 70 -3.66 -2.30 7.97
CA ASP A 70 -4.34 -2.88 9.14
C ASP A 70 -3.63 -4.09 9.73
N ARG A 71 -2.77 -4.77 8.96
CA ARG A 71 -1.95 -5.89 9.45
C ARG A 71 -1.01 -5.49 10.58
N ALA A 72 -0.58 -4.23 10.64
CA ALA A 72 0.23 -3.68 11.71
C ALA A 72 -0.60 -3.17 12.90
N PHE A 73 -1.88 -2.82 12.69
CA PHE A 73 -2.80 -2.27 13.71
C PHE A 73 -3.61 -3.33 14.48
N ARG A 74 -3.23 -4.61 14.39
CA ARG A 74 -3.99 -5.72 15.00
C ARG A 74 -3.80 -5.85 16.50
N ILE A 75 -4.66 -6.68 17.12
CA ILE A 75 -4.53 -7.12 18.51
C ILE A 75 -3.11 -7.68 18.73
N GLY A 76 -2.44 -7.15 19.76
CA GLY A 76 -1.04 -7.46 20.07
C GLY A 76 -0.05 -6.37 19.66
N GLN A 77 -0.48 -5.33 18.93
CA GLN A 77 0.33 -4.14 18.72
C GLN A 77 0.53 -3.38 20.04
N THR A 78 1.77 -3.00 20.33
CA THR A 78 2.17 -2.30 21.57
C THR A 78 2.92 -0.99 21.31
N LYS A 79 3.19 -0.67 20.04
CA LYS A 79 3.95 0.50 19.61
C LYS A 79 3.06 1.40 18.74
N PRO A 80 3.24 2.74 18.77
CA PRO A 80 2.61 3.63 17.80
C PRO A 80 3.04 3.26 16.39
N VAL A 81 2.07 3.10 15.48
CA VAL A 81 2.33 2.75 14.07
C VAL A 81 2.32 4.00 13.20
N GLN A 82 3.38 4.20 12.41
CA GLN A 82 3.48 5.26 11.40
C GLN A 82 3.28 4.67 10.01
N VAL A 83 2.46 5.34 9.20
CA VAL A 83 2.16 4.93 7.83
C VAL A 83 2.71 5.98 6.87
N HIS A 84 3.57 5.54 5.97
CA HIS A 84 4.25 6.36 4.98
C HIS A 84 3.69 5.96 3.61
N LYS A 85 3.13 6.93 2.88
CA LYS A 85 2.58 6.72 1.54
C LYS A 85 3.39 7.55 0.57
N TYR A 86 4.14 6.89 -0.31
CA TYR A 86 4.90 7.58 -1.36
C TYR A 86 4.01 7.81 -2.57
N ILE A 87 4.14 9.01 -3.16
CA ILE A 87 3.42 9.45 -4.34
C ILE A 87 4.42 10.21 -5.21
N CYS A 88 4.59 9.77 -6.44
CA CYS A 88 5.41 10.46 -7.42
C CYS A 88 4.62 11.62 -8.07
N VAL A 89 5.02 12.85 -7.76
CA VAL A 89 4.36 14.08 -8.21
C VAL A 89 4.27 14.14 -9.73
N GLY A 90 3.13 14.59 -10.24
CA GLY A 90 2.86 14.74 -11.67
C GLY A 90 2.68 13.46 -12.47
N THR A 91 2.89 12.30 -11.85
CA THR A 91 2.67 11.00 -12.50
C THR A 91 1.22 10.53 -12.34
N VAL A 92 0.95 9.35 -12.87
CA VAL A 92 -0.31 8.63 -12.67
C VAL A 92 -0.62 8.42 -11.18
N GLU A 93 0.39 8.31 -10.31
CA GLU A 93 0.18 8.10 -8.87
C GLU A 93 -0.53 9.29 -8.21
N GLU A 94 -0.08 10.52 -8.49
CA GLU A 94 -0.71 11.73 -7.97
C GLU A 94 -2.15 11.89 -8.51
N LYS A 95 -2.38 11.49 -9.75
CA LYS A 95 -3.74 11.52 -10.35
C LYS A 95 -4.66 10.50 -9.70
N ILE A 96 -4.18 9.28 -9.48
CA ILE A 96 -4.90 8.24 -8.73
C ILE A 96 -5.21 8.73 -7.32
N ASP A 97 -4.24 9.34 -6.64
CA ASP A 97 -4.41 9.89 -5.30
C ASP A 97 -5.53 10.93 -5.23
N ARG A 98 -5.49 11.95 -6.10
CA ARG A 98 -6.55 12.96 -6.22
C ARG A 98 -7.91 12.34 -6.52
N MET A 99 -7.98 11.33 -7.41
CA MET A 99 -9.23 10.65 -7.74
C MET A 99 -9.80 9.90 -6.53
N ILE A 100 -8.96 9.21 -5.76
CA ILE A 100 -9.35 8.53 -4.52
C ILE A 100 -9.90 9.53 -3.51
N ASP A 101 -9.22 10.65 -3.30
CA ASP A 101 -9.63 11.68 -2.33
C ASP A 101 -10.94 12.36 -2.73
N ASN A 102 -11.09 12.73 -4.00
CA ASN A 102 -12.35 13.27 -4.53
C ASN A 102 -13.51 12.30 -4.32
N LYS A 103 -13.28 11.00 -4.56
CA LYS A 103 -14.31 9.98 -4.38
C LYS A 103 -14.61 9.71 -2.90
N ARG A 104 -13.62 9.76 -2.01
CA ARG A 104 -13.85 9.69 -0.55
C ARG A 104 -14.72 10.84 -0.07
N GLN A 105 -14.44 12.07 -0.50
CA GLN A 105 -15.29 13.22 -0.19
C GLN A 105 -16.72 13.04 -0.73
N LEU A 106 -16.89 12.45 -1.91
CA LEU A 106 -18.23 12.14 -2.47
C LEU A 106 -18.92 10.97 -1.75
N ALA A 107 -18.17 9.95 -1.35
CA ALA A 107 -18.69 8.76 -0.68
C ALA A 107 -19.02 9.01 0.80
N ASP A 108 -18.32 9.93 1.46
CA ASP A 108 -18.71 10.46 2.76
C ASP A 108 -20.09 11.16 2.68
N ASN A 109 -20.47 11.61 1.47
CA ASN A 109 -21.81 12.12 1.18
C ASN A 109 -22.80 11.03 0.70
N ILE A 110 -22.35 9.85 0.24
CA ILE A 110 -23.16 8.73 -0.26
C ILE A 110 -22.46 7.39 0.02
N ILE A 111 -23.00 6.59 0.94
CA ILE A 111 -22.42 5.31 1.37
C ILE A 111 -22.51 4.26 0.24
N THR A 112 -21.44 4.04 -0.55
CA THR A 112 -21.27 2.81 -1.34
C THR A 112 -19.79 2.47 -1.59
N PRO A 113 -19.23 1.41 -0.97
CA PRO A 113 -17.90 0.89 -1.28
C PRO A 113 -17.94 -0.06 -2.49
N GLY A 114 -16.95 0.01 -3.41
CA GLY A 114 -16.60 -1.14 -4.25
C GLY A 114 -16.42 -0.96 -5.76
N GLU A 115 -16.32 0.25 -6.31
CA GLU A 115 -16.17 0.40 -7.76
C GLU A 115 -14.70 0.46 -8.23
N ASN A 116 -14.40 -0.21 -9.35
CA ASN A 116 -13.12 -0.13 -10.04
C ASN A 116 -12.95 1.26 -10.70
N LEU A 117 -12.10 2.09 -10.11
CA LEU A 117 -11.91 3.51 -10.46
C LEU A 117 -11.45 3.73 -11.92
N ILE A 118 -10.54 2.91 -12.41
CA ILE A 118 -9.90 3.10 -13.72
C ILE A 118 -10.78 2.60 -14.87
N THR A 119 -11.63 1.60 -14.63
CA THR A 119 -12.42 0.96 -15.71
C THR A 119 -13.58 1.82 -16.20
N ASN A 120 -13.92 2.90 -15.49
CA ASN A 120 -15.05 3.76 -15.79
C ASN A 120 -14.63 5.11 -16.41
N LEU A 121 -13.35 5.31 -16.67
CA LEU A 121 -12.82 6.55 -17.27
C LEU A 121 -13.09 6.58 -18.78
N SER A 122 -13.47 7.75 -19.29
CA SER A 122 -13.48 8.03 -20.73
C SER A 122 -12.06 7.98 -21.31
N LEU A 123 -11.94 7.87 -22.65
CA LEU A 123 -10.64 7.85 -23.31
C LEU A 123 -9.81 9.11 -23.03
N THR A 124 -10.45 10.28 -22.94
CA THR A 124 -9.77 11.54 -22.61
C THR A 124 -9.22 11.51 -21.19
N GLU A 125 -10.03 11.05 -20.22
CA GLU A 125 -9.60 10.94 -18.82
C GLU A 125 -8.50 9.89 -18.64
N LEU A 126 -8.56 8.78 -19.39
CA LEU A 126 -7.48 7.79 -19.41
C LEU A 126 -6.20 8.40 -19.96
N ARG A 127 -6.26 9.11 -21.09
CA ARG A 127 -5.09 9.80 -21.66
C ARG A 127 -4.50 10.77 -20.64
N ASP A 128 -5.35 11.58 -20.01
CA ASP A 128 -4.93 12.54 -19.00
C ASP A 128 -4.33 11.83 -17.78
N ALA A 129 -4.88 10.72 -17.31
CA ALA A 129 -4.33 9.94 -16.19
C ALA A 129 -2.90 9.45 -16.43
N PHE A 130 -2.57 9.05 -17.66
CA PHE A 130 -1.25 8.48 -18.00
C PHE A 130 -0.23 9.50 -18.53
N MET A 131 -0.62 10.75 -18.83
CA MET A 131 0.34 11.78 -19.22
C MET A 131 1.08 12.34 -18.00
N LEU A 132 2.41 12.52 -18.11
CA LEU A 132 3.19 13.28 -17.13
C LEU A 132 2.72 14.74 -17.12
N SER A 133 2.45 15.31 -15.95
CA SER A 133 2.10 16.73 -15.85
C SER A 133 3.30 17.59 -16.27
N ARG A 134 3.03 18.66 -17.02
CA ARG A 134 4.09 19.56 -17.51
C ARG A 134 4.85 20.26 -16.37
N ASP A 135 4.15 20.54 -15.28
CA ASP A 135 4.70 21.24 -14.11
C ASP A 135 5.66 20.35 -13.30
N ALA A 136 5.56 19.03 -13.41
CA ALA A 136 6.50 18.09 -12.77
C ALA A 136 7.84 17.96 -13.51
N VAL A 137 7.94 18.54 -14.72
CA VAL A 137 9.19 18.58 -15.50
C VAL A 137 9.90 19.93 -15.33
N SER A 138 9.25 20.94 -14.72
CA SER A 138 9.92 22.21 -14.42
C SER A 138 10.64 22.16 -13.08
N GLU A 139 11.91 21.74 -13.13
CA GLU A 139 12.94 22.31 -12.27
C GLU A 139 13.89 23.13 -13.13
N GLN A 140 13.63 24.44 -13.19
CA GLN A 140 14.62 25.49 -12.96
C GLN A 140 13.95 26.63 -12.21
#